data_AF-A0AA37UTI5-F1
#
_entry.id   AF-A0AA37UTI5-F1
#
_cell.length_a   1.000
_cell.length_b   1.000
_cell.length_c   1.000
_cell.angle_alpha   90.00
_cell.angle_beta   90.00
_cell.angle_gamma   90.00
#
_symmetry.space_group_name_H-M   'P 1'
#
loop_
_entity.id
_entity.type
_entity.pdbx_description
1 polymer ?
#
loop_
_entity_poly.entity_id
_entity_poly.type
_entity_poly.pdbx_seq_one_letter_code
_entity_poly.pdbx_strand_id
1 'polypeptide(L)'
;MQPLLFQPGDSWEYGIGVDWSGIALQRVLKTRLNDYIQQNICQQLGLYNVNMIPTSAMKKQLAYMHSRKPDSKLVAHDHPLHRPLVAQLDEETHACFNSGGAGIFARPQEYIREMFSTPTKIRYIVDAP
;
A
#
# COMPACT_ATOMS: atom_id res chain seq x y z
N MET A 1 21.54 2.47 -8.44
CA MET A 1 20.82 3.68 -8.89
C MET A 1 20.57 3.48 -10.37
N GLN A 2 19.31 3.53 -10.83
CA GLN A 2 18.94 3.30 -12.23
C GLN A 2 18.63 4.66 -12.88
N PRO A 3 19.25 5.02 -14.03
CA PRO A 3 18.95 6.27 -14.73
C PRO A 3 17.55 6.23 -15.35
N LEU A 4 17.04 7.41 -15.73
CA LEU A 4 15.83 7.49 -16.57
C LEU A 4 16.09 6.82 -17.92
N LEU A 5 15.12 6.06 -18.42
CA LEU A 5 15.22 5.35 -19.69
C LEU A 5 14.82 6.23 -20.89
N PHE A 6 14.03 7.29 -20.65
CA PHE A 6 13.59 8.29 -21.62
C PHE A 6 13.31 9.62 -20.89
N GLN A 7 13.16 10.72 -21.65
CA GLN A 7 12.81 12.01 -21.05
C GLN A 7 11.40 11.98 -20.43
N PRO A 8 11.16 12.68 -19.31
CA PRO A 8 9.83 12.73 -18.70
C PRO A 8 8.75 13.17 -19.69
N GLY A 9 7.73 12.32 -19.91
CA GLY A 9 6.61 12.59 -20.81
C GLY A 9 6.74 11.97 -22.22
N ASP A 10 7.92 11.52 -22.63
CA ASP A 10 8.15 11.04 -24.00
C ASP A 10 7.75 9.58 -24.21
N SER A 11 7.60 8.79 -23.16
CA SER A 11 7.23 7.36 -23.22
C SER A 11 6.61 6.88 -21.91
N TRP A 12 6.16 5.62 -21.88
CA TRP A 12 5.58 4.98 -20.72
C TRP A 12 6.31 3.68 -20.37
N GLU A 13 6.52 3.45 -19.08
CA GLU A 13 7.07 2.21 -18.54
C GLU A 13 6.55 1.98 -17.12
N TYR A 14 6.34 0.71 -16.78
CA TYR A 14 6.04 0.32 -15.39
C TYR A 14 7.28 0.49 -14.51
N GLY A 15 7.16 1.27 -13.44
CA GLY A 15 8.28 1.53 -12.54
C GLY A 15 7.87 2.16 -11.21
N ILE A 16 8.87 2.64 -10.48
CA ILE A 16 8.73 3.19 -9.11
C ILE A 16 8.14 4.62 -9.06
N GLY A 17 7.46 5.04 -10.13
CA GLY A 17 6.91 6.40 -10.22
C GLY A 17 5.89 6.69 -9.11
N VAL A 18 5.06 5.71 -8.77
CA VAL A 18 4.04 5.87 -7.70
C VAL A 18 4.69 6.01 -6.31
N ASP A 19 5.83 5.34 -6.06
CA ASP A 19 6.60 5.53 -4.83
C ASP A 19 7.11 6.96 -4.70
N TRP A 20 7.64 7.53 -5.80
CA TRP A 20 8.07 8.92 -5.83
C TRP A 20 6.92 9.90 -5.61
N SER A 21 5.75 9.65 -6.21
CA SER A 21 4.53 10.43 -5.95
C SER A 21 4.14 10.38 -4.47
N GLY A 22 4.20 9.20 -3.85
CA GLY A 22 3.96 9.04 -2.42
C GLY A 22 4.97 9.81 -1.55
N ILE A 23 6.26 9.82 -1.92
CA ILE A 23 7.28 10.63 -1.22
C ILE A 23 7.02 12.13 -1.40
N ALA A 24 6.65 12.57 -2.60
CA ALA A 24 6.33 13.96 -2.88
C ALA A 24 5.14 14.44 -2.03
N LEU A 25 4.06 13.66 -1.97
CA LEU A 25 2.88 13.92 -1.13
C LEU A 25 3.27 14.09 0.35
N GLN A 26 4.04 13.14 0.89
CA GLN A 26 4.50 13.18 2.27
C GLN A 26 5.32 14.44 2.58
N ARG A 27 6.16 14.88 1.64
CA ARG A 27 7.00 16.07 1.81
C ARG A 27 6.20 17.38 1.81
N VAL A 28 5.14 17.44 0.99
CA VAL A 28 4.26 18.61 0.90
C VAL A 28 3.39 18.71 2.16
N LEU A 29 2.71 17.61 2.51
CA LEU A 29 1.72 17.58 3.58
C LEU A 29 2.30 17.34 4.98
N LYS A 30 3.60 17.03 5.08
CA LYS A 30 4.28 16.69 6.34
C LYS A 30 3.61 15.56 7.13
N THR A 31 2.92 14.67 6.42
CA THR A 31 2.26 13.48 6.96
C THR A 31 2.85 12.23 6.34
N ARG A 32 2.67 11.07 6.98
CA ARG A 32 3.08 9.79 6.40
C ARG A 32 2.05 9.32 5.39
N LEU A 33 2.50 8.56 4.39
CA LEU A 33 1.60 8.09 3.32
C LEU A 33 0.44 7.24 3.88
N ASN A 34 0.71 6.30 4.79
CA ASN A 34 -0.35 5.50 5.39
C ASN A 34 -1.35 6.35 6.18
N ASP A 35 -0.89 7.34 6.96
CA ASP A 35 -1.79 8.22 7.73
C ASP A 35 -2.72 9.01 6.79
N TYR A 36 -2.15 9.53 5.69
CA TYR A 36 -2.94 10.20 4.66
C TYR A 36 -4.00 9.28 4.06
N ILE A 37 -3.63 8.04 3.70
CA ILE A 37 -4.57 7.04 3.15
C ILE A 37 -5.64 6.66 4.17
N GLN A 38 -5.27 6.50 5.46
CA GLN A 38 -6.23 6.20 6.51
C GLN A 38 -7.29 7.31 6.65
N GLN A 39 -6.84 8.57 6.72
CA GLN A 39 -7.70 9.72 6.98
C GLN A 39 -8.56 10.11 5.76
N ASN A 40 -7.95 10.15 4.57
CA ASN A 40 -8.59 10.75 3.39
C ASN A 40 -9.28 9.72 2.49
N ILE A 41 -8.96 8.43 2.63
CA ILE A 41 -9.55 7.35 1.80
C ILE A 41 -10.28 6.35 2.70
N CYS A 42 -9.56 5.65 3.57
CA CYS A 42 -10.11 4.51 4.31
C CYS A 42 -11.26 4.93 5.22
N GLN A 43 -11.09 6.01 5.99
CA GLN A 43 -12.13 6.51 6.88
C GLN A 43 -13.37 7.00 6.11
N GLN A 44 -13.18 7.69 4.98
CA GLN A 44 -14.28 8.21 4.16
C GLN A 44 -15.12 7.09 3.53
N LEU A 45 -14.49 5.95 3.25
CA LEU A 45 -15.11 4.79 2.62
C LEU A 45 -15.44 3.66 3.61
N GLY A 46 -15.18 3.88 4.91
CA GLY A 46 -15.44 2.92 5.98
C GLY A 46 -14.62 1.64 5.85
N LEU A 47 -13.39 1.71 5.32
CA LEU A 47 -12.43 0.61 5.20
C LEU A 47 -11.67 0.46 6.52
N TYR A 48 -11.69 -0.74 7.10
CA TYR A 48 -11.07 -1.02 8.39
C TYR A 48 -9.94 -2.05 8.30
N ASN A 49 -9.81 -2.71 7.15
CA ASN A 49 -8.81 -3.75 6.89
C ASN A 49 -7.93 -3.41 5.69
N VAL A 50 -7.75 -2.12 5.41
CA VAL A 50 -6.83 -1.58 4.40
C VAL A 50 -5.78 -0.77 5.14
N ASN A 51 -4.54 -1.27 5.23
CA ASN A 51 -3.48 -0.61 6.00
C ASN A 51 -2.09 -1.05 5.54
N MET A 52 -1.11 -0.13 5.53
CA MET A 52 0.31 -0.46 5.27
C MET A 52 1.01 -1.03 6.50
N ILE A 53 0.48 -0.74 7.69
CA ILE A 53 0.92 -1.28 8.98
C ILE A 53 -0.25 -2.11 9.56
N PRO A 54 -0.31 -3.42 9.30
CA PRO A 54 -1.46 -4.25 9.68
C PRO A 54 -1.68 -4.28 11.18
N THR A 55 -2.95 -4.20 11.60
CA THR A 55 -3.31 -4.38 13.01
C THR A 55 -3.14 -5.84 13.44
N SER A 56 -3.11 -6.09 14.75
CA SER A 56 -3.07 -7.46 15.29
C SER A 56 -4.22 -8.33 14.79
N ALA A 57 -5.40 -7.76 14.52
CA ALA A 57 -6.53 -8.49 13.95
C ALA A 57 -6.30 -8.86 12.48
N MET A 58 -5.72 -7.96 11.69
CA MET A 58 -5.33 -8.24 10.29
C MET A 58 -4.25 -9.31 10.23
N LYS A 59 -3.22 -9.22 11.09
CA LYS A 59 -2.13 -10.21 11.18
C LYS A 59 -2.65 -11.63 11.46
N LYS A 60 -3.66 -11.78 12.32
CA LYS A 60 -4.30 -13.08 12.63
C LYS A 60 -5.03 -13.72 11.44
N GLN A 61 -5.35 -12.95 10.41
CA GLN A 61 -6.07 -13.41 9.21
C GLN A 61 -5.21 -13.33 7.95
N LEU A 62 -3.90 -13.11 8.09
CA LEU A 62 -2.99 -12.99 6.96
C LEU A 62 -2.85 -14.33 6.24
N ALA A 63 -2.99 -14.32 4.93
CA ALA A 63 -2.73 -15.48 4.09
C ALA A 63 -1.21 -15.73 3.98
N TYR A 64 -0.83 -17.01 3.99
CA TYR A 64 0.56 -17.42 3.76
C TYR A 64 0.96 -17.30 2.29
N MET A 65 2.19 -16.84 2.03
CA MET A 65 2.76 -16.80 0.69
C MET A 65 3.33 -18.16 0.34
N HIS A 66 3.00 -18.67 -0.85
CA HIS A 66 3.52 -19.93 -1.34
C HIS A 66 4.06 -19.77 -2.75
N SER A 67 5.11 -20.52 -3.10
CA SER A 67 5.54 -20.69 -4.49
C SER A 67 5.54 -22.16 -4.88
N ARG A 68 5.38 -22.41 -6.17
CA ARG A 68 5.44 -23.75 -6.76
C ARG A 68 6.84 -24.02 -7.28
N LYS A 69 7.46 -25.11 -6.82
CA LYS A 69 8.73 -25.60 -7.36
C LYS A 69 8.51 -26.33 -8.70
N PRO A 70 9.58 -26.53 -9.51
CA PRO A 70 9.50 -27.31 -10.73
C PRO A 70 8.96 -28.74 -10.55
N ASP A 71 9.16 -29.34 -9.36
CA ASP A 71 8.63 -30.66 -8.98
C ASP A 71 7.15 -30.62 -8.52
N SER A 72 6.44 -29.54 -8.81
CA SER A 72 5.04 -29.27 -8.43
C SER A 72 4.76 -29.15 -6.94
N LYS A 73 5.76 -29.23 -6.05
CA LYS A 73 5.55 -29.02 -4.62
C LYS A 73 5.33 -27.54 -4.30
N LEU A 74 4.41 -27.29 -3.37
CA LEU A 74 4.20 -25.97 -2.79
C LEU A 74 5.14 -25.76 -1.60
N VAL A 75 5.78 -24.59 -1.55
CA VAL A 75 6.64 -24.19 -0.43
C VAL A 75 6.16 -22.86 0.10
N ALA A 76 5.96 -22.79 1.42
CA ALA A 76 5.63 -21.56 2.12
C ALA A 76 6.86 -20.65 2.22
N HIS A 77 6.65 -19.35 2.09
CA HIS A 77 7.67 -18.32 2.24
C HIS A 77 7.20 -17.26 3.21
N ASP A 78 8.16 -16.56 3.80
CA ASP A 78 7.86 -15.32 4.50
C ASP A 78 7.26 -14.30 3.55
N HIS A 79 6.40 -13.44 4.09
CA HIS A 79 5.81 -12.37 3.31
C HIS A 79 6.91 -11.39 2.86
N PRO A 80 6.96 -10.96 1.59
CA PRO A 80 8.02 -10.06 1.09
C PRO A 80 8.05 -8.71 1.85
N LEU A 81 6.91 -8.32 2.42
CA LEU A 81 6.79 -7.18 3.33
C LEU A 81 6.75 -7.66 4.78
N HIS A 82 7.81 -8.32 5.23
CA HIS A 82 7.89 -8.90 6.56
C HIS A 82 7.96 -7.83 7.67
N ARG A 83 8.68 -6.72 7.44
CA ARG A 83 8.94 -5.71 8.47
C ARG A 83 7.66 -5.09 9.08
N PRO A 84 6.65 -4.64 8.30
CA PRO A 84 5.38 -4.18 8.87
C PRO A 84 4.60 -5.25 9.65
N LEU A 85 4.83 -6.54 9.37
CA LEU A 85 4.15 -7.64 10.04
C LEU A 85 4.74 -7.92 11.42
N VAL A 86 6.05 -7.70 11.60
CA VAL A 86 6.74 -8.00 12.87
C VAL A 86 6.98 -6.78 13.74
N ALA A 87 6.90 -5.55 13.21
CA ALA A 87 6.99 -4.33 14.01
C ALA A 87 5.94 -4.33 15.14
N GLN A 88 6.39 -4.04 16.35
CA GLN A 88 5.58 -3.98 17.57
C GLN A 88 5.61 -2.60 18.21
N LEU A 89 6.73 -1.89 18.09
CA LEU A 89 6.91 -0.55 18.65
C LEU A 89 6.62 0.52 17.61
N ASP A 90 6.15 1.68 18.05
CA ASP A 90 5.84 2.80 17.17
C ASP A 90 7.07 3.21 16.34
N GLU A 91 8.25 3.28 16.94
CA GLU A 91 9.50 3.58 16.24
C GLU A 91 9.80 2.59 15.09
N GLU A 92 9.53 1.30 15.30
CA GLU A 92 9.72 0.27 14.28
C GLU A 92 8.74 0.43 13.12
N THR A 93 7.48 0.75 13.44
CA THR A 93 6.46 1.04 12.42
C THR A 93 6.79 2.32 11.65
N HIS A 94 7.36 3.33 12.32
CA HIS A 94 7.79 4.59 11.70
C HIS A 94 9.00 4.39 10.78
N ALA A 95 9.87 3.42 11.10
CA ALA A 95 10.98 3.04 10.25
C ALA A 95 10.56 2.17 9.04
N CYS A 96 9.29 1.75 8.95
CA CYS A 96 8.80 1.04 7.77
C CYS A 96 8.58 2.02 6.61
N PHE A 97 9.18 1.71 5.46
CA PHE A 97 8.93 2.48 4.25
C PHE A 97 7.50 2.23 3.74
N ASN A 98 6.74 3.30 3.55
CA ASN A 98 5.38 3.27 3.02
C ASN A 98 5.46 3.46 1.50
N SER A 99 5.45 2.35 0.76
CA SER A 99 5.59 2.32 -0.70
C SER A 99 4.30 2.78 -1.39
N GLY A 100 4.38 3.77 -2.27
CA GLY A 100 3.22 4.21 -3.06
C GLY A 100 2.77 3.16 -4.06
N GLY A 101 3.72 2.39 -4.62
CA GLY A 101 3.43 1.35 -5.61
C GLY A 101 3.01 0.00 -5.04
N ALA A 102 3.25 -0.27 -3.76
CA ALA A 102 2.99 -1.56 -3.14
C ALA A 102 2.81 -1.48 -1.61
N GLY A 103 2.35 -2.58 -1.01
CA GLY A 103 2.50 -2.81 0.43
C GLY A 103 1.38 -2.35 1.35
N ILE A 104 0.21 -2.10 0.77
CA ILE A 104 -1.04 -2.11 1.51
C ILE A 104 -1.52 -3.56 1.67
N PHE A 105 -1.89 -3.92 2.89
CA PHE A 105 -2.60 -5.15 3.19
C PHE A 105 -4.10 -4.86 3.16
N ALA A 106 -4.87 -5.72 2.51
CA ALA A 106 -6.31 -5.55 2.34
C ALA A 106 -7.06 -6.86 2.56
N ARG A 107 -8.30 -6.79 3.07
CA ARG A 107 -9.27 -7.88 2.88
C ARG A 107 -9.85 -7.82 1.46
N PRO A 108 -10.00 -8.96 0.75
CA PRO A 108 -10.54 -8.95 -0.61
C PRO A 108 -11.88 -8.22 -0.75
N GLN A 109 -12.78 -8.36 0.23
CA GLN A 109 -14.09 -7.69 0.22
C GLN A 109 -13.97 -6.17 0.28
N GLU A 110 -13.01 -5.65 1.05
CA GLU A 110 -12.78 -4.21 1.16
C GLU A 110 -12.09 -3.65 -0.08
N TYR A 111 -11.14 -4.39 -0.65
CA TYR A 111 -10.51 -4.03 -1.93
C TYR A 111 -11.52 -3.92 -3.07
N ILE A 112 -12.47 -4.86 -3.13
CA ILE A 112 -13.55 -4.84 -4.13
C ILE A 112 -14.51 -3.68 -3.91
N ARG A 113 -14.82 -3.34 -2.66
CA ARG A 113 -15.71 -2.22 -2.34
C ARG A 113 -15.14 -0.88 -2.82
N GLU A 114 -13.83 -0.69 -2.72
CA GLU A 114 -13.15 0.47 -3.30
C GLU A 114 -13.37 0.56 -4.81
N MET A 115 -13.18 -0.55 -5.52
CA MET A 115 -13.32 -0.62 -6.98
C MET A 115 -14.74 -0.26 -7.46
N PHE A 116 -15.77 -0.54 -6.65
CA PHE A 116 -17.17 -0.24 -6.97
C PHE A 116 -17.72 0.98 -6.23
N SER A 117 -16.88 1.73 -5.51
CA SER A 117 -17.29 3.01 -4.96
C SER A 117 -17.64 3.97 -6.10
N THR A 118 -18.80 4.63 -6.02
CA THR A 118 -19.32 5.44 -7.12
C THR A 118 -18.37 6.61 -7.44
N PRO A 119 -18.22 7.01 -8.73
CA PRO A 119 -17.33 8.11 -9.14
C PRO A 119 -17.55 9.39 -8.34
N THR A 120 -18.78 9.63 -7.88
CA THR A 120 -19.17 10.77 -7.07
C THR A 120 -18.45 10.80 -5.71
N LYS A 121 -18.23 9.65 -5.04
CA LYS A 121 -17.53 9.62 -3.73
C LYS A 121 -16.02 9.82 -3.87
N ILE A 122 -15.42 9.31 -4.94
CA ILE A 122 -13.98 9.50 -5.22
C ILE A 122 -13.70 10.97 -5.55
N ARG A 123 -14.60 11.64 -6.28
CA ARG A 123 -14.47 13.06 -6.64
C ARG A 123 -14.33 13.99 -5.42
N TYR A 124 -15.08 13.74 -4.35
CA TYR A 124 -14.95 14.49 -3.09
C TYR A 124 -13.61 14.30 -2.35
N ILE A 125 -12.89 13.20 -2.60
CA ILE A 125 -11.57 12.97 -2.00
C ILE A 125 -10.49 13.76 -2.73
N VAL A 126 -10.61 13.91 -4.06
CA VAL A 126 -9.64 14.66 -4.89
C VAL A 126 -9.84 16.16 -4.81
N ASP A 127 -11.06 16.61 -4.53
CA ASP A 127 -11.45 18.03 -4.45
C ASP A 127 -11.45 18.59 -3.00
N ALA A 128 -10.92 17.84 -2.02
CA ALA A 128 -10.77 18.33 -0.64
C ALA A 128 -9.65 19.40 -0.56
N PRO A 129 -9.85 20.50 0.18
CA PRO A 129 -8.98 21.69 0.16
C PRO A 129 -7.57 21.47 0.68
#